data_AF-A0A6S6TVZ5-F1
#
_entry.id   AF-A0A6S6TVZ5-F1
#
_cell.length_a   1.000
_cell.length_b   1.000
_cell.length_c   1.000
_cell.angle_alpha   90.00
_cell.angle_beta   90.00
_cell.angle_gamma   90.00
#
_symmetry.space_group_name_H-M   'P 1'
#
loop_
_entity.id
_entity.type
_entity.pdbx_description
1 polymer ?
#
loop_
_entity_poly.entity_id
_entity_poly.type
_entity_poly.pdbx_seq_one_letter_code
_entity_poly.pdbx_strand_id
1 'polypeptide(L)'
;MKSSIVFSILLSILFTACSQKEEPSKYKGKYFSYYPAGKLSPTHSGIGRMGDNYIYAPGIRFPIEHAPAYINSQVYGVGGYLGPKGSLCDKINYTYPWHDNYCEKRGWSMPLCATGKGHQGVDIRTATCERKKYYAVAVEEGIITSIGSYTVKLRGKSGRTYRYLHLDSKTLQVRKGQTLRRGQRIGLVSDNMGSTPTSIHLHFDMKQTIKVGNRSKSVYVPPYASLVAAYKRLLDGNP
;
A
#
# COMPACT_ATOMS: atom_id res chain seq x y z
N MET A 1 -68.41 -33.80 22.29
CA MET A 1 -66.96 -33.97 22.54
C MET A 1 -66.22 -33.93 21.22
N LYS A 2 -65.54 -32.82 20.90
CA LYS A 2 -64.56 -32.75 19.81
C LYS A 2 -63.38 -31.94 20.32
N SER A 3 -62.27 -32.64 20.56
CA SER A 3 -60.99 -32.07 21.00
C SER A 3 -60.22 -31.65 19.75
N SER A 4 -59.78 -30.40 19.68
CA SER A 4 -58.90 -29.91 18.61
C SER A 4 -57.52 -29.63 19.20
N ILE A 5 -56.58 -30.48 18.80
CA ILE A 5 -55.15 -30.40 19.11
C ILE A 5 -54.54 -29.28 18.26
N VAL A 6 -53.91 -28.30 18.89
CA VAL A 6 -53.14 -27.25 18.22
C VAL A 6 -51.68 -27.71 18.11
N PHE A 7 -51.22 -27.93 16.88
CA PHE A 7 -49.81 -28.21 16.57
C PHE A 7 -49.03 -26.88 16.52
N SER A 8 -48.07 -26.69 17.44
CA SER A 8 -47.09 -25.62 17.36
C SER A 8 -46.04 -25.94 16.28
N ILE A 9 -46.03 -25.14 15.21
CA ILE A 9 -44.98 -25.20 14.19
C ILE A 9 -43.80 -24.35 14.67
N LEU A 10 -42.69 -25.01 14.99
CA LEU A 10 -41.42 -24.36 15.30
C LEU A 10 -40.78 -23.89 13.98
N LEU A 11 -40.75 -22.58 13.74
CA LEU A 11 -40.13 -21.99 12.56
C LEU A 11 -38.62 -21.85 12.77
N SER A 12 -37.86 -22.81 12.23
CA SER A 12 -36.39 -22.77 12.19
C SER A 12 -35.91 -21.77 11.13
N ILE A 13 -35.43 -20.61 11.58
CA ILE A 13 -34.79 -19.61 10.71
C ILE A 13 -33.37 -20.11 10.36
N LEU A 14 -33.22 -20.68 9.18
CA LEU A 14 -31.92 -20.95 8.56
C LEU A 14 -31.29 -19.61 8.14
N PHE A 15 -30.29 -19.14 8.88
CA PHE A 15 -29.40 -18.06 8.41
C PHE A 15 -28.54 -18.60 7.26
N THR A 16 -28.99 -18.38 6.03
CA THR A 16 -28.14 -18.55 4.85
C THR A 16 -27.04 -17.48 4.92
N ALA A 17 -25.80 -17.89 5.19
CA ALA A 17 -24.63 -17.02 5.10
C ALA A 17 -24.41 -16.66 3.63
N CYS A 18 -25.12 -15.63 3.15
CA CYS A 18 -24.87 -15.02 1.87
C CYS A 18 -23.48 -14.38 1.94
N SER A 19 -22.48 -15.00 1.28
CA SER A 19 -21.17 -14.40 1.08
C SER A 19 -21.35 -13.15 0.23
N GLN A 20 -21.58 -12.01 0.87
CA GLN A 20 -21.61 -10.73 0.17
C GLN A 20 -20.25 -10.54 -0.49
N LYS A 21 -20.23 -10.48 -1.82
CA LYS A 21 -19.04 -10.06 -2.56
C LYS A 21 -18.68 -8.68 -2.02
N GLU A 22 -17.50 -8.59 -1.42
CA GLU A 22 -16.97 -7.35 -0.89
C GLU A 22 -16.79 -6.39 -2.07
N GLU A 23 -17.59 -5.33 -2.13
CA GLU A 23 -17.55 -4.31 -3.18
C GLU A 23 -16.47 -3.26 -2.85
N PRO A 24 -15.77 -2.70 -3.85
CA PRO A 24 -14.77 -1.68 -3.58
C PRO A 24 -15.44 -0.40 -3.09
N SER A 25 -14.81 0.24 -2.11
CA SER A 25 -15.17 1.59 -1.68
C SER A 25 -14.95 2.57 -2.82
N LYS A 26 -15.87 3.53 -3.00
CA LYS A 26 -15.82 4.58 -4.02
C LYS A 26 -15.68 5.94 -3.34
N TYR A 27 -14.85 6.82 -3.90
CA TYR A 27 -14.61 8.17 -3.38
C TYR A 27 -14.79 9.21 -4.48
N LYS A 28 -15.54 10.28 -4.18
CA LYS A 28 -16.09 11.23 -5.17
C LYS A 28 -16.80 10.53 -6.34
N GLY A 29 -17.56 9.47 -6.11
CA GLY A 29 -18.16 8.67 -7.18
C GLY A 29 -17.13 7.72 -7.84
N LYS A 30 -17.03 7.68 -9.18
CA LYS A 30 -16.14 6.74 -9.91
C LYS A 30 -14.67 7.20 -10.02
N TYR A 31 -14.30 8.38 -9.51
CA TYR A 31 -12.96 8.96 -9.71
C TYR A 31 -11.83 8.25 -8.93
N PHE A 32 -12.16 7.53 -7.85
CA PHE A 32 -11.23 6.68 -7.13
C PHE A 32 -12.00 5.55 -6.45
N SER A 33 -11.56 4.31 -6.64
CA SER A 33 -12.05 3.17 -5.86
C SER A 33 -10.90 2.33 -5.30
N TYR A 34 -11.17 1.65 -4.19
CA TYR A 34 -10.19 0.84 -3.48
C TYR A 34 -10.87 -0.24 -2.65
N TYR A 35 -10.23 -1.39 -2.52
CA TYR A 35 -10.65 -2.41 -1.57
C TYR A 35 -10.13 -2.13 -0.15
N PRO A 36 -10.77 -2.70 0.90
CA PRO A 36 -10.33 -2.54 2.28
C PRO A 36 -8.86 -2.94 2.52
N ALA A 37 -8.27 -2.40 3.59
CA ALA A 37 -6.89 -2.72 3.96
C ALA A 37 -6.70 -4.23 4.20
N GLY A 38 -5.57 -4.77 3.76
CA GLY A 38 -5.29 -6.20 3.78
C GLY A 38 -5.98 -7.02 2.68
N LYS A 39 -6.85 -6.43 1.84
CA LYS A 39 -7.45 -7.15 0.71
C LYS A 39 -6.45 -7.28 -0.44
N LEU A 40 -5.77 -8.42 -0.48
CA LEU A 40 -4.80 -8.73 -1.53
C LEU A 40 -5.50 -9.23 -2.80
N SER A 41 -4.85 -9.03 -3.95
CA SER A 41 -5.29 -9.57 -5.24
C SER A 41 -4.10 -10.09 -6.03
N PRO A 42 -4.22 -11.28 -6.66
CA PRO A 42 -5.28 -12.26 -6.49
C PRO A 42 -5.29 -12.83 -5.06
N THR A 43 -6.38 -13.49 -4.63
CA THR A 43 -6.53 -13.98 -3.23
C THR A 43 -5.43 -14.96 -2.79
N HIS A 44 -4.76 -15.65 -3.73
CA HIS A 44 -3.66 -16.56 -3.43
C HIS A 44 -2.28 -15.88 -3.29
N SER A 45 -2.19 -14.55 -3.49
CA SER A 45 -0.95 -13.78 -3.41
C SER A 45 -0.38 -13.66 -1.99
N GLY A 46 -1.20 -13.91 -0.97
CA GLY A 46 -0.80 -13.91 0.43
C GLY A 46 -1.99 -13.90 1.38
N ILE A 47 -1.69 -13.66 2.67
CA ILE A 47 -2.70 -13.42 3.71
C ILE A 47 -2.46 -12.01 4.21
N GLY A 48 -3.26 -11.06 3.70
CA GLY A 48 -3.20 -9.67 4.15
C GLY A 48 -3.86 -9.48 5.51
N ARG A 49 -3.70 -8.29 6.07
CA ARG A 49 -4.24 -7.93 7.40
C ARG A 49 -5.67 -7.41 7.28
N MET A 50 -6.59 -8.27 6.85
CA MET A 50 -8.02 -7.91 6.74
C MET A 50 -8.54 -7.35 8.07
N GLY A 51 -9.28 -6.24 8.00
CA GLY A 51 -9.86 -5.56 9.17
C GLY A 51 -8.92 -4.58 9.88
N ASP A 52 -7.62 -4.56 9.54
CA ASP A 52 -6.66 -3.59 10.07
C ASP A 52 -6.78 -2.24 9.33
N ASN A 53 -7.82 -1.50 9.68
CA ASN A 53 -8.10 -0.17 9.11
C ASN A 53 -7.35 0.96 9.86
N TYR A 54 -6.38 0.62 10.71
CA TYR A 54 -5.68 1.62 11.52
C TYR A 54 -4.83 2.56 10.65
N ILE A 55 -5.02 3.87 10.84
CA ILE A 55 -4.21 4.89 10.17
C ILE A 55 -2.91 5.08 10.97
N TYR A 56 -1.92 4.25 10.65
CA TYR A 56 -0.61 4.29 11.29
C TYR A 56 0.13 5.63 11.14
N ALA A 57 -0.07 6.35 10.04
CA ALA A 57 0.58 7.63 9.75
C ALA A 57 -0.45 8.70 9.36
N PRO A 58 -1.22 9.22 10.33
CA PRO A 58 -2.22 10.25 10.05
C PRO A 58 -1.52 11.54 9.61
N GLY A 59 -2.14 12.26 8.66
CA GLY A 59 -1.65 13.55 8.18
C GLY A 59 -0.49 13.50 7.18
N ILE A 60 0.04 12.33 6.83
CA ILE A 60 1.09 12.25 5.78
C ILE A 60 0.55 12.71 4.42
N ARG A 61 1.42 13.28 3.60
CA ARG A 61 1.15 13.46 2.17
C ARG A 61 1.25 12.11 1.45
N PHE A 62 0.49 11.94 0.37
CA PHE A 62 0.70 10.84 -0.55
C PHE A 62 2.11 10.93 -1.20
N PRO A 63 2.87 9.83 -1.34
CA PRO A 63 4.28 9.87 -1.73
C PRO A 63 4.52 10.14 -3.23
N ILE A 64 3.50 10.03 -4.09
CA ILE A 64 3.57 10.48 -5.48
C ILE A 64 3.02 11.90 -5.56
N GLU A 65 3.71 12.79 -6.27
CA GLU A 65 3.41 14.22 -6.29
C GLU A 65 1.98 14.54 -6.76
N HIS A 66 1.52 13.84 -7.80
CA HIS A 66 0.24 14.08 -8.47
C HIS A 66 -0.53 12.78 -8.70
N ALA A 67 -1.87 12.89 -8.71
CA ALA A 67 -2.76 11.84 -9.19
C ALA A 67 -2.80 11.84 -10.74
N PRO A 68 -3.13 10.71 -11.39
CA PRO A 68 -3.46 9.42 -10.78
C PRO A 68 -2.22 8.60 -10.34
N ALA A 69 -2.45 7.70 -9.39
CA ALA A 69 -1.49 6.67 -8.98
C ALA A 69 -2.24 5.35 -8.72
N TYR A 70 -1.53 4.22 -8.73
CA TYR A 70 -2.14 2.89 -8.64
C TYR A 70 -1.41 1.97 -7.67
N ILE A 71 -2.06 1.62 -6.56
CA ILE A 71 -1.54 0.62 -5.62
C ILE A 71 -2.08 -0.76 -6.04
N ASN A 72 -1.16 -1.60 -6.51
CA ASN A 72 -1.42 -2.99 -6.88
C ASN A 72 -0.12 -3.79 -6.97
N SER A 73 -0.25 -5.12 -7.02
CA SER A 73 0.90 -6.04 -7.04
C SER A 73 1.79 -5.86 -8.27
N GLN A 74 3.11 -5.78 -8.06
CA GLN A 74 4.10 -5.91 -9.15
C GLN A 74 4.42 -7.38 -9.49
N VAL A 75 4.12 -8.31 -8.57
CA VAL A 75 4.51 -9.72 -8.70
C VAL A 75 3.35 -10.58 -9.18
N TYR A 76 2.14 -10.31 -8.70
CA TYR A 76 0.94 -11.09 -9.02
C TYR A 76 -0.03 -10.36 -9.96
N GLY A 77 0.22 -9.08 -10.26
CA GLY A 77 -0.49 -8.34 -11.30
C GLY A 77 -0.12 -8.81 -12.70
N VAL A 78 -0.83 -8.33 -13.72
CA VAL A 78 -0.55 -8.70 -15.12
C VAL A 78 0.88 -8.35 -15.51
N GLY A 79 1.59 -9.31 -16.12
CA GLY A 79 3.01 -9.21 -16.46
C GLY A 79 3.98 -9.38 -15.29
N GLY A 80 3.48 -9.52 -14.07
CA GLY A 80 4.29 -9.93 -12.92
C GLY A 80 4.69 -11.40 -13.02
N TYR A 81 5.83 -11.77 -12.42
CA TYR A 81 6.39 -13.11 -12.53
C TYR A 81 5.47 -14.24 -12.03
N LEU A 82 4.56 -13.96 -11.08
CA LEU A 82 3.56 -14.90 -10.58
C LEU A 82 2.13 -14.50 -10.97
N GLY A 83 1.98 -13.54 -11.88
CA GLY A 83 0.69 -13.04 -12.34
C GLY A 83 0.27 -13.63 -13.69
N PRO A 84 -0.91 -13.22 -14.20
CA PRO A 84 -1.32 -13.55 -15.54
C PRO A 84 -0.32 -13.04 -16.60
N LYS A 85 -0.24 -13.74 -17.73
CA LYS A 85 0.58 -13.32 -18.88
C LYS A 85 0.15 -11.92 -19.35
N GLY A 86 1.12 -11.09 -19.71
CA GLY A 86 0.90 -9.75 -20.21
C GLY A 86 2.12 -8.86 -19.96
N SER A 87 1.94 -7.55 -20.05
CA SER A 87 3.00 -6.57 -19.79
C SER A 87 2.87 -5.99 -18.38
N LEU A 88 3.99 -5.70 -17.72
CA LEU A 88 3.99 -4.89 -16.49
C LEU A 88 3.38 -3.48 -16.74
N CYS A 89 3.40 -3.03 -17.99
CA CYS A 89 2.76 -1.79 -18.45
C CYS A 89 1.31 -1.98 -18.94
N ASP A 90 0.68 -3.13 -18.73
CA ASP A 90 -0.69 -3.38 -19.17
C ASP A 90 -1.65 -2.33 -18.57
N LYS A 91 -2.61 -1.86 -19.38
CA LYS A 91 -3.58 -0.84 -18.98
C LYS A 91 -4.33 -1.22 -17.70
N ILE A 92 -4.60 -2.51 -17.47
CA ILE A 92 -5.31 -2.97 -16.26
C ILE A 92 -4.55 -2.62 -14.97
N ASN A 93 -3.21 -2.58 -15.03
CA ASN A 93 -2.38 -2.20 -13.89
C ASN A 93 -2.49 -0.69 -13.56
N TYR A 94 -3.12 0.11 -14.43
CA TYR A 94 -3.34 1.56 -14.27
C TYR A 94 -4.85 1.86 -14.16
N THR A 95 -5.57 0.98 -13.47
CA THR A 95 -7.00 1.13 -13.19
C THR A 95 -7.30 1.02 -11.69
N TYR A 96 -8.46 1.57 -11.29
CA TYR A 96 -9.07 1.30 -9.98
C TYR A 96 -10.01 0.09 -10.10
N PRO A 97 -10.27 -0.66 -9.01
CA PRO A 97 -9.89 -0.36 -7.62
C PRO A 97 -8.45 -0.70 -7.27
N TRP A 98 -7.90 0.03 -6.30
CA TRP A 98 -6.66 -0.39 -5.63
C TRP A 98 -6.86 -1.65 -4.81
N HIS A 99 -5.80 -2.44 -4.71
CA HIS A 99 -5.68 -3.57 -3.80
C HIS A 99 -4.44 -3.38 -2.93
N ASP A 100 -4.55 -3.73 -1.66
CA ASP A 100 -3.37 -3.78 -0.79
C ASP A 100 -2.42 -4.87 -1.29
N ASN A 101 -1.12 -4.64 -1.16
CA ASN A 101 -0.07 -5.60 -1.48
C ASN A 101 0.93 -5.76 -0.32
N TYR A 102 0.66 -5.18 0.85
CA TYR A 102 1.36 -5.47 2.10
C TYR A 102 1.09 -6.93 2.54
N CYS A 103 2.10 -7.63 3.06
CA CYS A 103 2.02 -9.07 3.36
C CYS A 103 1.81 -10.03 2.18
N GLU A 104 1.89 -9.57 0.92
CA GLU A 104 2.07 -10.50 -0.20
C GLU A 104 3.26 -11.42 0.05
N LYS A 105 3.17 -12.67 -0.42
CA LYS A 105 4.23 -13.67 -0.23
C LYS A 105 5.54 -13.12 -0.79
N ARG A 106 6.49 -12.92 0.12
CA ARG A 106 7.89 -12.55 -0.10
C ARG A 106 8.72 -13.17 1.03
N GLY A 107 10.04 -13.22 0.85
CA GLY A 107 10.97 -13.82 1.83
C GLY A 107 11.27 -12.98 3.08
N TRP A 108 10.79 -11.74 3.18
CA TRP A 108 11.19 -10.82 4.25
C TRP A 108 10.50 -11.12 5.57
N SER A 109 11.21 -10.98 6.70
CA SER A 109 10.63 -11.05 8.03
C SER A 109 9.68 -9.88 8.29
N MET A 110 8.41 -10.22 8.52
CA MET A 110 7.31 -9.28 8.69
C MET A 110 6.43 -9.73 9.87
N PRO A 111 6.78 -9.35 11.11
CA PRO A 111 6.11 -9.85 12.31
C PRO A 111 4.64 -9.43 12.43
N LEU A 112 4.20 -8.43 11.66
CA LEU A 112 2.80 -8.04 11.58
C LEU A 112 2.04 -8.81 10.48
N CYS A 113 2.69 -9.57 9.62
CA CYS A 113 2.00 -10.43 8.67
C CYS A 113 1.61 -11.74 9.35
N ALA A 114 0.44 -12.30 8.98
CA ALA A 114 -0.07 -13.53 9.59
C ALA A 114 0.92 -14.71 9.48
N THR A 115 1.69 -14.76 8.39
CA THR A 115 2.70 -15.80 8.14
C THR A 115 4.07 -15.48 8.76
N GLY A 116 4.23 -14.32 9.41
CA GLY A 116 5.52 -13.80 9.88
C GLY A 116 6.47 -13.36 8.77
N LYS A 117 6.08 -13.50 7.49
CA LYS A 117 6.84 -13.08 6.32
C LYS A 117 5.95 -12.33 5.33
N GLY A 118 6.54 -11.52 4.46
CA GLY A 118 5.80 -10.91 3.37
C GLY A 118 6.41 -9.63 2.83
N HIS A 119 5.63 -8.93 2.02
CA HIS A 119 6.02 -7.66 1.42
C HIS A 119 6.13 -6.54 2.48
N GLN A 120 7.24 -5.78 2.46
CA GLN A 120 7.64 -4.84 3.52
C GLN A 120 6.91 -3.48 3.50
N GLY A 121 5.98 -3.27 2.58
CA GLY A 121 5.33 -2.00 2.35
C GLY A 121 4.27 -2.16 1.29
N VAL A 122 4.14 -1.16 0.43
CA VAL A 122 3.32 -1.27 -0.77
C VAL A 122 4.04 -0.78 -2.01
N ASP A 123 3.65 -1.35 -3.15
CA ASP A 123 4.10 -0.90 -4.46
C ASP A 123 3.06 0.04 -5.07
N ILE A 124 3.53 1.18 -5.60
CA ILE A 124 2.72 2.27 -6.12
C ILE A 124 3.19 2.60 -7.53
N ARG A 125 2.33 2.35 -8.53
CA ARG A 125 2.54 2.81 -9.90
C ARG A 125 2.15 4.28 -10.02
N THR A 126 2.88 4.98 -10.87
CA THR A 126 2.59 6.37 -11.24
C THR A 126 1.48 6.42 -12.30
N ALA A 127 1.14 7.62 -12.80
CA ALA A 127 0.03 7.80 -13.75
C ALA A 127 0.20 6.99 -15.06
N THR A 128 1.44 6.79 -15.51
CA THR A 128 1.77 5.99 -16.70
C THR A 128 2.99 5.10 -16.45
N CYS A 129 3.23 4.13 -17.35
CA CYS A 129 4.37 3.22 -17.31
C CYS A 129 5.64 3.87 -17.88
N GLU A 130 6.07 5.00 -17.31
CA GLU A 130 7.20 5.77 -17.81
C GLU A 130 8.21 6.02 -16.68
N ARG A 131 9.45 5.59 -16.90
CA ARG A 131 10.56 5.87 -15.99
C ARG A 131 10.89 7.36 -16.00
N LYS A 132 11.35 7.88 -14.86
CA LYS A 132 11.90 9.23 -14.71
C LYS A 132 10.93 10.35 -15.12
N LYS A 133 9.63 10.14 -14.93
CA LYS A 133 8.59 11.12 -15.32
C LYS A 133 7.90 11.76 -14.13
N TYR A 134 7.59 10.98 -13.09
CA TYR A 134 6.81 11.45 -11.95
C TYR A 134 7.66 11.47 -10.69
N TYR A 135 7.50 12.54 -9.91
CA TYR A 135 8.24 12.70 -8.65
C TYR A 135 7.62 11.89 -7.52
N ALA A 136 8.50 11.24 -6.76
CA ALA A 136 8.24 10.92 -5.38
C ALA A 136 8.59 12.14 -4.49
N VAL A 137 7.77 12.37 -3.47
CA VAL A 137 7.86 13.54 -2.57
C VAL A 137 7.87 13.11 -1.11
N ALA A 138 8.43 13.94 -0.24
CA ALA A 138 8.48 13.70 1.19
C ALA A 138 7.06 13.66 1.79
N VAL A 139 6.68 12.52 2.35
CA VAL A 139 5.35 12.33 2.96
C VAL A 139 5.13 13.16 4.23
N GLU A 140 6.19 13.58 4.91
CA GLU A 140 6.12 14.54 6.01
C GLU A 140 7.43 15.32 6.12
N GLU A 141 7.47 16.34 6.99
CA GLU A 141 8.72 17.02 7.31
C GLU A 141 9.68 16.06 8.03
N GLY A 142 10.96 16.07 7.65
CA GLY A 142 11.94 15.17 8.23
C GLY A 142 13.33 15.33 7.67
N ILE A 143 14.23 14.42 8.02
CA ILE A 143 15.63 14.41 7.58
C ILE A 143 15.93 13.15 6.77
N ILE A 144 16.66 13.30 5.66
CA ILE A 144 17.18 12.16 4.90
C ILE A 144 18.31 11.52 5.69
N THR A 145 18.09 10.29 6.16
CA THR A 145 19.05 9.57 7.01
C THR A 145 20.00 8.67 6.22
N SER A 146 19.58 8.23 5.03
CA SER A 146 20.36 7.32 4.20
C SER A 146 19.93 7.41 2.74
N ILE A 147 20.92 7.34 1.85
CA ILE A 147 20.75 7.10 0.42
C ILE A 147 21.64 5.89 0.10
N GLY A 148 21.04 4.81 -0.38
CA GLY A 148 21.72 3.63 -0.89
C GLY A 148 21.57 3.52 -2.41
N SER A 149 21.99 2.40 -3.00
CA SER A 149 21.97 2.19 -4.45
C SER A 149 20.58 2.33 -5.09
N TYR A 150 19.53 1.91 -4.39
CA TYR A 150 18.13 2.01 -4.84
C TYR A 150 17.16 2.45 -3.75
N THR A 151 17.65 2.98 -2.63
CA THR A 151 16.83 3.32 -1.45
C THR A 151 17.13 4.73 -0.96
N VAL A 152 16.10 5.51 -0.67
CA VAL A 152 16.18 6.75 0.12
C VAL A 152 15.38 6.58 1.40
N LYS A 153 15.96 6.95 2.56
CA LYS A 153 15.28 6.87 3.87
C LYS A 153 15.04 8.26 4.45
N LEU A 154 13.77 8.57 4.73
CA LEU A 154 13.34 9.78 5.44
C LEU A 154 13.00 9.42 6.88
N ARG A 155 13.62 10.08 7.85
CA ARG A 155 13.17 10.06 9.25
C ARG A 155 12.30 11.29 9.46
N GLY A 156 11.00 11.07 9.59
CA GLY A 156 10.06 12.18 9.79
C GLY A 156 10.06 12.70 11.22
N LYS A 157 9.58 13.94 11.41
CA LYS A 157 9.45 14.57 12.73
C LYS A 157 8.58 13.75 13.68
N SER A 158 7.64 12.98 13.15
CA SER A 158 6.79 12.09 13.94
C SER A 158 7.53 10.90 14.58
N GLY A 159 8.82 10.72 14.26
CA GLY A 159 9.59 9.56 14.71
C GLY A 159 9.28 8.29 13.91
N ARG A 160 8.65 8.42 12.74
CA ARG A 160 8.51 7.34 11.75
C ARG A 160 9.68 7.36 10.78
N THR A 161 10.03 6.20 10.26
CA THR A 161 11.02 6.09 9.17
C THR A 161 10.31 5.62 7.92
N TYR A 162 10.46 6.34 6.82
CA TYR A 162 9.91 6.00 5.50
C TYR A 162 11.03 5.60 4.56
N ARG A 163 10.80 4.59 3.73
CA ARG A 163 11.73 4.25 2.64
C ARG A 163 11.03 4.41 1.29
N TYR A 164 11.78 5.01 0.37
CA TYR A 164 11.42 5.19 -1.02
C TYR A 164 12.41 4.38 -1.84
N LEU A 165 11.93 3.36 -2.52
CA LEU A 165 12.74 2.47 -3.34
C LEU A 165 12.45 2.72 -4.82
N HIS A 166 13.38 2.29 -5.67
CA HIS A 166 13.23 2.31 -7.13
C HIS A 166 13.12 3.71 -7.74
N LEU A 167 13.65 4.73 -7.06
CA LEU A 167 13.90 6.04 -7.65
C LEU A 167 15.13 5.98 -8.57
N ASP A 168 15.11 6.76 -9.64
CA ASP A 168 16.30 6.95 -10.46
C ASP A 168 17.38 7.70 -9.67
N SER A 169 18.55 7.09 -9.55
CA SER A 169 19.64 7.59 -8.73
C SER A 169 20.25 8.90 -9.24
N LYS A 170 20.20 9.14 -10.56
CA LYS A 170 20.77 10.34 -11.20
C LYS A 170 19.87 11.56 -11.06
N THR A 171 18.60 11.37 -10.70
CA THR A 171 17.58 12.43 -10.59
C THR A 171 17.20 12.75 -9.15
N LEU A 172 17.87 12.14 -8.16
CA LEU A 172 17.66 12.48 -6.76
C LEU A 172 17.94 13.97 -6.51
N GLN A 173 17.00 14.65 -5.86
CA GLN A 173 17.08 16.07 -5.52
C GLN A 173 17.44 16.29 -4.04
N VAL A 174 17.92 15.22 -3.39
CA VAL A 174 18.19 15.21 -1.96
C VAL A 174 19.53 14.57 -1.64
N ARG A 175 20.10 14.95 -0.50
CA ARG A 175 21.33 14.37 0.05
C ARG A 175 21.13 13.88 1.49
N LYS A 176 21.98 12.95 1.94
CA LYS A 176 22.01 12.53 3.35
C LYS A 176 22.24 13.74 4.26
N GLY A 177 21.49 13.82 5.35
CA GLY A 177 21.49 14.94 6.30
C GLY A 177 20.56 16.10 5.94
N GLN A 178 19.98 16.11 4.73
CA GLN A 178 19.08 17.19 4.31
C GLN A 178 17.72 17.10 5.02
N THR A 179 17.29 18.21 5.63
CA THR A 179 15.92 18.38 6.09
C THR A 179 15.00 18.74 4.91
N LEU A 180 13.85 18.08 4.85
CA LEU A 180 12.81 18.27 3.83
C LEU A 180 11.53 18.77 4.48
N ARG A 181 10.81 19.62 3.76
CA ARG A 181 9.40 19.92 4.07
C ARG A 181 8.48 18.84 3.51
N ARG A 182 7.31 18.64 4.11
CA ARG A 182 6.25 17.80 3.54
C ARG A 182 5.93 18.27 2.11
N GLY A 183 5.95 17.34 1.15
CA GLY A 183 5.72 17.61 -0.28
C GLY A 183 6.98 17.98 -1.07
N GLN A 184 8.13 18.18 -0.42
CA GLN A 184 9.37 18.44 -1.13
C GLN A 184 9.79 17.23 -1.97
N ARG A 185 10.16 17.47 -3.24
CA ARG A 185 10.60 16.44 -4.18
C ARG A 185 11.85 15.72 -3.69
N ILE A 186 11.84 14.39 -3.81
CA ILE A 186 12.95 13.50 -3.43
C ILE A 186 13.70 13.04 -4.69
N GLY A 187 12.97 12.58 -5.70
CA GLY A 187 13.53 12.06 -6.94
C GLY A 187 12.44 11.48 -7.83
N LEU A 188 12.79 11.08 -9.04
CA LEU A 188 11.84 10.54 -10.01
C LEU A 188 11.70 9.02 -9.87
N VAL A 189 10.48 8.52 -9.96
CA VAL A 189 10.18 7.08 -9.93
C VAL A 189 10.75 6.40 -11.19
N SER A 190 11.34 5.22 -11.00
CA SER A 190 11.96 4.42 -12.07
C SER A 190 11.83 2.92 -11.71
N ASP A 191 12.77 2.14 -12.21
CA ASP A 191 12.96 0.70 -12.16
C ASP A 191 14.28 0.32 -11.46
N ASN A 192 14.92 1.26 -10.75
CA ASN A 192 16.25 1.06 -10.17
C ASN A 192 16.22 0.02 -9.04
N MET A 193 16.93 -1.11 -9.20
CA MET A 193 17.12 -2.10 -8.12
C MET A 193 18.60 -2.41 -7.88
N GLY A 194 19.47 -1.42 -8.14
CA GLY A 194 20.92 -1.55 -8.01
C GLY A 194 21.54 -2.08 -9.29
N SER A 195 21.92 -3.37 -9.33
CA SER A 195 22.58 -3.97 -10.48
C SER A 195 21.61 -4.44 -11.57
N THR A 196 20.38 -4.79 -11.22
CA THR A 196 19.34 -5.21 -12.15
C THR A 196 18.15 -4.24 -12.10
N PRO A 197 17.41 -4.06 -13.21
CA PRO A 197 16.17 -3.31 -13.19
C PRO A 197 15.01 -4.16 -12.63
N THR A 198 14.01 -3.49 -12.06
CA THR A 198 12.70 -4.05 -11.69
C THR A 198 11.58 -3.46 -12.57
N SER A 199 10.32 -3.65 -12.20
CA SER A 199 9.20 -2.94 -12.82
C SER A 199 9.21 -1.45 -12.47
N ILE A 200 8.61 -0.58 -13.29
CA ILE A 200 8.54 0.86 -13.01
C ILE A 200 7.47 1.12 -11.94
N HIS A 201 7.90 1.43 -10.72
CA HIS A 201 7.02 1.75 -9.58
C HIS A 201 7.82 2.40 -8.44
N LEU A 202 7.11 3.02 -7.51
CA LEU A 202 7.67 3.36 -6.19
C LEU A 202 7.33 2.22 -5.24
N HIS A 203 8.34 1.59 -4.65
CA HIS A 203 8.12 0.80 -3.43
C HIS A 203 8.21 1.75 -2.23
N PHE A 204 7.15 1.78 -1.43
CA PHE A 204 7.01 2.67 -0.29
C PHE A 204 6.68 1.87 0.97
N ASP A 205 7.50 2.02 2.00
CA ASP A 205 7.25 1.45 3.31
C ASP A 205 7.48 2.45 4.43
N MET A 206 6.95 2.10 5.60
CA MET A 206 7.21 2.85 6.82
C MET A 206 7.43 1.93 8.01
N LYS A 207 8.30 2.37 8.91
CA LYS A 207 8.58 1.71 10.18
C LYS A 207 8.14 2.55 11.36
N GLN A 208 7.65 1.86 12.38
CA GLN A 208 7.41 2.38 13.71
C GLN A 208 8.15 1.57 14.76
N THR A 209 8.51 2.23 15.84
CA THR A 209 9.04 1.57 17.02
C THR A 209 7.87 1.13 17.88
N ILE A 210 7.70 -0.17 18.07
CA ILE A 210 6.73 -0.75 19.00
C ILE A 210 7.47 -1.30 20.22
N LYS A 211 6.80 -1.30 21.38
CA LYS A 211 7.29 -2.01 22.56
C LYS A 211 6.76 -3.44 22.54
N VAL A 212 7.67 -4.40 22.70
CA VAL A 212 7.35 -5.84 22.86
C VAL A 212 7.97 -6.26 24.19
N GLY A 213 7.14 -6.34 25.23
CA GLY A 213 7.62 -6.41 26.61
C GLY A 213 8.54 -5.22 26.93
N ASN A 214 9.74 -5.51 27.45
CA ASN A 214 10.72 -4.49 27.82
C ASN A 214 11.64 -4.04 26.67
N ARG A 215 11.42 -4.53 25.44
CA ARG A 215 12.27 -4.22 24.28
C ARG A 215 11.54 -3.33 23.28
N SER A 216 12.24 -2.34 22.75
CA SER A 216 11.77 -1.54 21.61
C SER A 216 12.20 -2.22 20.31
N LYS A 217 11.26 -2.46 19.41
CA LYS A 217 11.53 -3.07 18.09
C LYS A 217 10.99 -2.16 17.00
N SER A 218 11.84 -1.83 16.03
CA SER A 218 11.40 -1.16 14.81
C SER A 218 10.84 -2.19 13.84
N VAL A 219 9.55 -2.07 13.51
CA VAL A 219 8.83 -2.98 12.61
C VAL A 219 8.25 -2.22 11.43
N TYR A 220 8.14 -2.86 10.27
CA TYR A 220 7.33 -2.35 9.18
C TYR A 220 5.85 -2.42 9.60
N VAL A 221 5.12 -1.32 9.39
CA VAL A 221 3.69 -1.22 9.69
C VAL A 221 2.90 -1.06 8.39
N PRO A 222 1.64 -1.51 8.32
CA PRO A 222 0.79 -1.38 7.14
C PRO A 222 0.60 0.08 6.69
N PRO A 223 1.06 0.48 5.49
CA PRO A 223 0.90 1.86 5.02
C PRO A 223 -0.43 2.09 4.30
N TYR A 224 -1.09 1.05 3.82
CA TYR A 224 -2.20 1.15 2.87
C TYR A 224 -3.36 2.05 3.35
N ALA A 225 -3.87 1.86 4.56
CA ALA A 225 -4.95 2.71 5.10
C ALA A 225 -4.53 4.19 5.22
N SER A 226 -3.26 4.45 5.59
CA SER A 226 -2.72 5.81 5.65
C SER A 226 -2.59 6.44 4.27
N LEU A 227 -2.21 5.64 3.26
CA LEU A 227 -2.09 6.06 1.87
C LEU A 227 -3.44 6.31 1.21
N VAL A 228 -4.47 5.51 1.50
CA VAL A 228 -5.85 5.77 1.07
C VAL A 228 -6.33 7.12 1.62
N ALA A 229 -6.12 7.38 2.92
CA ALA A 229 -6.49 8.67 3.52
C ALA A 229 -5.72 9.85 2.91
N ALA A 230 -4.42 9.68 2.65
CA ALA A 230 -3.57 10.69 2.02
C ALA A 230 -3.94 10.95 0.56
N TYR A 231 -4.30 9.91 -0.18
CA TYR A 231 -4.71 10.04 -1.59
C TYR A 231 -6.04 10.77 -1.73
N LYS A 232 -7.01 10.50 -0.84
CA LYS A 232 -8.27 11.27 -0.78
C LYS A 232 -8.01 12.77 -0.62
N ARG A 233 -7.13 13.14 0.33
CA ARG A 233 -6.70 14.52 0.53
C ARG A 233 -6.01 15.13 -0.70
N LEU A 234 -5.16 14.36 -1.40
CA LEU A 234 -4.57 14.79 -2.66
C LEU A 234 -5.64 15.06 -3.74
N LEU A 235 -6.64 14.20 -3.87
CA LEU A 235 -7.78 14.38 -4.79
C LEU A 235 -8.72 15.54 -4.38
N ASP A 236 -8.61 16.03 -3.15
CA ASP A 236 -9.29 17.23 -2.66
C ASP A 236 -8.49 18.52 -2.88
N GLY A 237 -7.29 18.43 -3.44
CA GLY A 237 -6.39 19.59 -3.56
C GLY A 237 -5.75 20.00 -2.23
N ASN A 238 -5.87 19.16 -1.19
CA ASN A 238 -5.32 19.39 0.15
C ASN A 238 -4.27 18.32 0.56
N PRO A 239 -3.26 18.04 -0.30
CA PRO A 239 -2.37 16.89 -0.15
C PRO A 239 -1.49 16.89 1.12
#